data_AF-A0A838J7T7-F1
#
_entry.id   AF-A0A838J7T7-F1
#
_cell.length_a   1.000
_cell.length_b   1.000
_cell.length_c   1.000
_cell.angle_alpha   90.00
_cell.angle_beta   90.00
_cell.angle_gamma   90.00
#
_symmetry.space_group_name_H-M   'P 1'
#
loop_
_entity.id
_entity.type
_entity.pdbx_description
1 polymer ?
#
loop_
_entity_poly.entity_id
_entity_poly.type
_entity_poly.pdbx_seq_one_letter_code
_entity_poly.pdbx_strand_id
1 'polypeptide(L)' 'MAKVIVYTDEAPKPIAGYSQAVKSGGFVFVAGQGPFDARTGEVAGTTI' A
#
# COMPACT_ATOMS: atom_id res chain seq x y z
N MET A 1 -2.00 -22.35 -2.01
CA MET A 1 -2.83 -21.35 -1.28
C MET A 1 -3.28 -20.28 -2.26
N ALA A 2 -4.50 -19.75 -2.10
CA ALA A 2 -5.02 -18.70 -2.98
C ALA A 2 -4.38 -17.33 -2.70
N LYS A 3 -4.29 -16.50 -3.75
CA LYS A 3 -3.88 -15.09 -3.66
C LYS A 3 -4.92 -14.31 -2.87
N VAL A 4 -4.50 -13.63 -1.79
CA VAL A 4 -5.37 -12.73 -1.02
C VAL A 4 -4.91 -11.29 -1.23
N ILE A 5 -5.83 -10.43 -1.64
CA ILE A 5 -5.58 -8.99 -1.75
C ILE A 5 -5.64 -8.39 -0.34
N VAL A 6 -4.60 -7.63 0.01
CA VAL A 6 -4.56 -6.89 1.27
C VAL A 6 -4.89 -5.43 0.98
N TYR A 7 -5.84 -4.89 1.75
CA TYR A 7 -6.27 -3.50 1.69
C TYR A 7 -6.48 -2.97 3.11
N THR A 8 -6.09 -1.72 3.35
CA THR A 8 -6.35 -0.93 4.56
C THR A 8 -6.55 0.54 4.18
N ASP A 9 -7.38 1.24 4.96
CA ASP A 9 -7.57 2.68 4.90
C ASP A 9 -6.48 3.48 5.63
N GLU A 10 -5.61 2.79 6.39
CA GLU A 10 -4.46 3.39 7.08
C GLU A 10 -3.22 3.55 6.18
N ALA A 11 -3.28 3.11 4.92
CA ALA A 11 -2.20 3.25 3.95
C ALA A 11 -2.68 4.02 2.70
N PRO A 12 -1.77 4.70 1.97
CA PRO A 12 -2.11 5.38 0.73
C PRO A 12 -2.86 4.46 -0.23
N LYS A 13 -3.91 5.01 -0.86
CA LYS A 13 -4.66 4.28 -1.87
C LYS A 13 -3.77 4.07 -3.10
N PRO A 14 -3.78 2.87 -3.71
CA PRO A 14 -3.11 2.65 -4.99
C PRO A 14 -3.61 3.63 -6.05
N ILE A 15 -2.69 4.35 -6.70
CA ILE A 15 -3.02 5.31 -7.76
C ILE A 15 -3.30 4.59 -9.09
N ALA A 16 -2.86 3.33 -9.22
CA ALA A 16 -3.07 2.48 -10.40
C ALA A 16 -3.59 1.10 -9.99
N GLY A 17 -3.89 0.23 -10.96
CA GLY A 17 -4.51 -1.09 -10.77
C GLY A 17 -3.67 -2.16 -10.07
N TYR A 18 -2.93 -1.79 -9.01
CA TYR A 18 -2.18 -2.69 -8.15
C TYR A 18 -2.79 -2.74 -6.74
N SER A 19 -2.37 -3.74 -5.96
CA SER A 19 -2.80 -3.94 -4.56
C SER A 19 -1.74 -3.40 -3.61
N GLN A 20 -2.16 -2.84 -2.46
CA GLN A 20 -1.23 -2.38 -1.42
C GLN A 20 -0.28 -3.50 -0.97
N ALA A 21 -0.82 -4.70 -0.79
CA ALA A 21 -0.05 -5.92 -0.66
C ALA A 21 -0.82 -7.14 -1.18
N VAL A 22 -0.11 -8.25 -1.33
CA VAL A 22 -0.66 -9.55 -1.65
C VAL A 22 -0.14 -10.57 -0.64
N LYS A 23 -1.04 -11.35 -0.03
CA LYS A 23 -0.67 -12.49 0.81
C LYS A 23 -0.78 -13.77 -0.01
N SER A 24 0.29 -14.57 -0.03
CA SER A 24 0.30 -15.89 -0.68
C SER A 24 1.44 -16.74 -0.14
N GLY A 25 1.21 -18.05 -0.02
CA GLY A 25 2.27 -19.01 0.33
C GLY A 25 2.92 -18.77 1.70
N GLY A 26 2.21 -18.17 2.66
CA GLY A 26 2.76 -17.82 3.97
C GLY A 26 3.53 -16.49 4.02
N PHE A 27 3.66 -15.80 2.89
CA PHE A 27 4.33 -14.51 2.79
C PHE A 27 3.35 -13.36 2.55
N VAL A 28 3.82 -12.14 2.84
CA VAL A 28 3.16 -10.89 2.47
C VAL A 28 4.12 -10.10 1.56
N PHE A 29 3.69 -9.85 0.33
CA PHE A 29 4.43 -9.08 -0.66
C PHE A 29 3.85 -7.66 -0.68
N VAL A 30 4.62 -6.68 -0.21
CA VAL A 30 4.18 -5.29 -0.07
C VAL A 30 4.57 -4.49 -1.31
N ALA A 31 3.67 -3.65 -1.80
CA ALA A 31 4.00 -2.70 -2.87
C ALA A 31 4.92 -1.59 -2.34
N GLY A 32 5.69 -0.96 -3.23
CA GLY A 32 6.42 0.25 -2.90
C GLY A 32 5.48 1.34 -2.39
N GLN A 33 5.84 1.95 -1.26
CA GLN A 33 5.08 3.05 -0.66
C GLN A 33 5.83 4.37 -0.88
N GLY A 34 5.10 5.40 -1.29
CA GLY A 34 5.58 6.78 -1.25
C GLY A 34 5.25 7.44 0.10
N PRO A 35 5.79 8.63 0.39
CA PRO A 35 5.56 9.36 1.62
C PRO A 35 4.20 10.08 1.60
N PHE A 36 3.11 9.39 1.26
CA PHE A 36 1.78 10.00 1.21
C PHE A 36 1.04 9.74 2.52
N ASP A 37 0.34 10.75 3.05
CA ASP A 37 -0.59 10.57 4.15
C ASP A 37 -1.86 9.88 3.65
N ALA A 38 -2.29 8.80 4.32
CA ALA A 38 -3.43 7.99 3.89
C ALA A 38 -4.77 8.74 3.96
N ARG A 39 -4.89 9.76 4.80
CA ARG A 39 -6.11 10.53 5.03
C ARG A 39 -6.23 11.70 4.07
N THR A 40 -5.14 12.44 3.85
CA THR A 40 -5.14 13.64 2.98
C THR A 40 -4.73 13.34 1.55
N GLY A 41 -3.94 12.29 1.32
CA GLY A 41 -3.32 12.00 0.03
C GLY A 41 -2.14 12.92 -0.32
N GLU A 42 -1.74 13.82 0.59
CA GLU A 42 -0.61 14.74 0.40
C GLU A 42 0.72 14.10 0.80
N VAL A 43 1.82 14.67 0.31
CA VAL A 43 3.17 14.26 0.70
C VAL A 43 3.43 14.67 2.15
N ALA A 44 3.73 13.69 2.99
CA ALA A 44 4.22 13.87 4.34
C ALA A 44 5.70 14.24 4.33
N GLY A 45 6.01 15.46 4.78
CA GLY A 45 7.38 15.98 4.93
C GLY A 45 7.82 16.94 3.82
N THR A 46 8.93 17.65 4.07
CA THR A 46 9.48 18.69 3.18
C THR A 46 10.91 18.41 2.70
N THR A 47 11.53 17.32 3.16
CA THR A 47 12.89 16.88 2.82
C THR A 47 12.93 15.35 2.71
N ILE A 48 13.98 14.81 2.08
CA ILE A 48 14.37 13.39 2.18
C ILE A 48 15.19 13.12 3.44
#